data_AF-A0A9E2XLE8-F1
#
_entry.id   AF-A0A9E2XLE8-F1
#
_cell.length_a   1.000
_cell.length_b   1.000
_cell.length_c   1.000
_cell.angle_alpha   90.00
_cell.angle_beta   90.00
_cell.angle_gamma   90.00
#
_symmetry.space_group_name_H-M   'P 1'
#
loop_
_entity.id
_entity.type
_entity.pdbx_description
1 polymer ?
#
loop_
_entity_poly.entity_id
_entity_poly.type
_entity_poly.pdbx_seq_one_letter_code
_entity_poly.pdbx_strand_id
1 'polypeptide(L)' 'MTTYMVGLKLEMRNKVLTIEAEDALVAALKIKLENPEARITYVRKSNQRGDRRHPHEALQHTRSA' A
#
# COMPACT_ATOMS: atom_id res chain seq x y z
N MET A 1 -11.29 9.80 -4.23
CA MET A 1 -9.89 9.51 -3.84
C MET A 1 -9.23 8.70 -4.93
N THR A 2 -7.90 8.73 -5.05
CA THR A 2 -7.16 7.96 -6.05
C THR A 2 -6.60 6.69 -5.41
N THR A 3 -6.65 5.58 -6.14
CA THR A 3 -6.06 4.32 -5.68
C THR A 3 -4.57 4.32 -5.99
N TYR A 4 -3.77 4.06 -4.96
CA TYR A 4 -2.32 3.89 -5.03
C TYR A 4 -1.95 2.46 -4.67
N MET A 5 -0.85 2.02 -5.24
CA MET A 5 -0.17 0.81 -4.84
C MET A 5 1.14 1.16 -4.16
N VAL A 6 1.33 0.57 -2.99
CA VAL A 6 2.51 0.76 -2.16
C VAL A 6 3.26 -0.56 -2.09
N GLY A 7 4.45 -0.59 -2.66
CA GLY A 7 5.40 -1.66 -2.44
C GLY A 7 6.09 -1.45 -1.09
N LEU A 8 6.15 -2.49 -0.28
CA LEU A 8 6.82 -2.45 1.02
C LEU A 8 7.56 -3.75 1.31
N LYS A 9 8.59 -3.63 2.13
CA LYS A 9 9.28 -4.76 2.74
C LYS A 9 8.98 -4.76 4.22
N LEU A 10 8.33 -5.82 4.69
CA LEU A 10 8.07 -6.07 6.09
C LEU A 10 8.90 -7.29 6.48
N GLU A 11 9.82 -7.09 7.44
CA GLU A 11 10.84 -8.07 7.80
C GLU A 11 11.64 -8.56 6.57
N MET A 12 11.42 -9.83 6.17
CA MET A 12 12.06 -10.48 5.03
C MET A 12 11.15 -10.62 3.81
N ARG A 13 9.87 -10.21 3.89
CA ARG A 13 8.89 -10.41 2.81
C ARG A 13 8.58 -9.10 2.11
N ASN A 14 8.56 -9.16 0.78
CA ASN A 14 8.02 -8.09 -0.05
C ASN A 14 6.51 -8.24 -0.12
N LYS A 15 5.79 -7.14 0.13
CA LYS A 15 4.34 -7.04 -0.01
C LYS A 15 4.01 -5.86 -0.90
N VAL A 16 2.84 -5.90 -1.50
CA VAL A 16 2.27 -4.80 -2.27
C VAL A 16 0.85 -4.63 -1.80
N LEU A 17 0.53 -3.41 -1.36
CA LEU A 17 -0.78 -3.09 -0.81
C LEU A 17 -1.46 -2.01 -1.65
N THR A 18 -2.75 -2.18 -1.85
CA THR A 18 -3.60 -1.21 -2.55
C THR A 18 -4.34 -0.34 -1.55
N ILE A 19 -4.25 0.99 -1.71
CA ILE A 19 -4.74 1.99 -0.75
C ILE A 19 -5.43 3.12 -1.48
N GLU A 20 -6.56 3.59 -0.95
CA GLU A 20 -7.16 4.86 -1.39
C GLU A 20 -6.60 6.04 -0.59
N ALA A 21 -6.12 7.04 -1.32
CA ALA A 21 -5.58 8.27 -0.75
C ALA A 21 -5.75 9.46 -1.70
N GLU A 22 -5.52 10.64 -1.15
CA GLU A 22 -5.48 11.91 -1.87
C GLU A 22 -4.27 11.96 -2.80
N ASP A 23 -3.09 11.57 -2.28
CA ASP A 23 -1.85 11.52 -3.02
C ASP A 23 -0.94 10.35 -2.60
N ALA A 24 0.22 10.25 -3.26
CA ALA A 24 1.19 9.20 -3.01
C ALA A 24 1.86 9.30 -1.63
N LEU A 25 2.04 10.52 -1.10
CA LEU A 25 2.64 10.73 0.21
C LEU A 25 1.66 10.29 1.31
N VAL A 26 0.39 10.65 1.19
CA VAL A 26 -0.65 10.20 2.12
C VAL A 26 -0.79 8.68 2.09
N ALA A 27 -0.73 8.04 0.92
CA ALA A 27 -0.73 6.59 0.82
C ALA A 27 0.46 5.94 1.56
N ALA A 28 1.67 6.51 1.43
CA ALA A 28 2.85 6.04 2.17
C ALA A 28 2.69 6.20 3.69
N LEU A 29 2.18 7.35 4.13
CA LEU A 29 2.00 7.63 5.55
C LEU A 29 0.96 6.72 6.19
N LYS A 30 -0.13 6.39 5.49
CA LYS A 30 -1.12 5.40 5.97
C LYS A 30 -0.48 4.02 6.19
N ILE A 31 0.39 3.54 5.29
CA ILE A 31 1.16 2.30 5.52
C ILE A 31 2.03 2.40 6.76
N LYS A 32 2.76 3.50 6.91
CA LYS A 32 3.65 3.70 8.06
C LYS A 32 2.91 3.85 9.37
N LEU A 33 1.67 4.35 9.35
CA LEU A 33 0.82 4.42 10.53
C LEU A 33 0.41 3.01 10.98
N GLU A 34 0.04 2.13 10.06
CA GLU A 34 -0.37 0.77 10.38
C GLU A 34 0.81 -0.18 10.63
N ASN A 35 1.92 -0.01 9.92
CA ASN A 35 3.12 -0.83 10.02
C ASN A 35 4.36 0.08 10.09
N PRO A 36 4.66 0.67 11.27
CA PRO A 36 5.77 1.62 11.43
C PRO A 36 7.14 1.07 11.01
N GLU A 37 7.35 -0.24 11.13
CA GLU A 37 8.56 -0.96 10.77
C GLU A 37 8.67 -1.25 9.26
N ALA A 38 7.56 -1.18 8.50
CA ALA A 38 7.57 -1.49 7.07
C ALA A 38 8.44 -0.50 6.28
N ARG A 39 9.40 -0.99 5.49
CA ARG A 39 10.19 -0.14 4.59
C ARG A 39 9.47 -0.01 3.25
N ILE A 40 8.96 1.17 2.95
CA ILE A 40 8.32 1.47 1.67
C ILE A 40 9.39 1.49 0.57
N THR A 41 9.14 0.78 -0.52
CA THR A 41 10.05 0.69 -1.67
C THR A 41 9.58 1.55 -2.83
N TYR A 42 8.26 1.66 -3.05
CA TYR A 42 7.68 2.55 -4.04
C TYR A 42 6.23 2.88 -3.71
N VAL A 43 5.74 4.00 -4.26
CA VAL A 43 4.32 4.33 -4.34
C VAL A 43 4.01 4.72 -5.76
N ARG A 44 2.95 4.14 -6.35
CA ARG A 44 2.49 4.47 -7.69
C ARG A 44 0.98 4.52 -7.74
N LYS A 45 0.41 5.26 -8.70
CA LYS A 45 -1.03 5.15 -8.99
C LYS A 45 -1.36 3.73 -9.46
N SER A 46 -2.54 3.24 -9.08
CA SER A 46 -3.05 1.96 -9.57
C SER A 46 -3.20 2.00 -11.09
N ASN A 47 -2.73 0.95 -11.74
CA ASN A 47 -2.96 0.70 -13.15
C ASN A 47 -4.02 -0.41 -13.24
N GLN A 48 -5.30 -0.04 -13.24
CA GLN A 48 -6.43 -1.00 -13.20
C GLN A 48 -6.27 -2.18 -14.18
N ARG A 49 -5.77 -1.93 -15.40
CA ARG A 49 -5.59 -3.00 -16.40
C ARG A 49 -4.45 -3.95 -16.01
N GLY A 50 -3.33 -3.41 -15.51
CA GLY A 50 -2.18 -4.19 -15.06
C GLY A 50 -2.46 -4.93 -13.76
N ASP A 51 -3.07 -4.23 -12.80
CA ASP A 51 -3.32 -4.74 -11.44
C ASP A 51 -4.45 -5.80 -11.45
N ARG A 52 -5.43 -5.73 -12.37
CA ARG A 52 -6.41 -6.82 -12.55
C ARG A 52 -5.75 -8.13 -13.00
N ARG A 53 -4.61 -8.06 -13.69
CA ARG A 53 -3.85 -9.25 -14.12
C ARG A 53 -2.98 -9.82 -13.00
N HIS A 54 -2.64 -9.00 -12.01
CA HIS A 54 -1.84 -9.38 -10.85
C HIS A 54 -2.51 -8.82 -9.59
N PRO A 55 -3.53 -9.50 -9.05
CA PRO A 55 -4.26 -9.00 -7.89
C PRO A 55 -3.32 -8.90 -6.68
N HIS A 56 -3.38 -7.76 -5.99
CA HIS A 56 -2.58 -7.48 -4.79
C HIS A 56 -3.48 -7.39 -3.56
N GLU A 57 -2.94 -7.70 -2.39
CA GLU A 57 -3.67 -7.59 -1.12
C GLU A 57 -4.11 -6.13 -0.89
N ALA A 58 -5.36 -5.94 -0.46
CA ALA A 58 -5.83 -4.64 -0.01
C ALA A 58 -5.34 -4.41 1.43
N LEU A 59 -4.97 -3.18 1.78
CA LEU A 59 -4.64 -2.83 3.15
C LEU A 59 -5.89 -3.03 4.02
N GLN A 60 -5.84 -3.98 4.97
CA GLN A 60 -6.91 -4.21 5.92
C GLN A 60 -6.69 -3.33 7.13
N HIS A 61 -7.59 -2.36 7.33
CA HIS A 61 -7.56 -1.43 8.46
C HIS A 61 -7.82 -2.21 9.76
N THR A 62 -6.76 -2.73 10.39
CA THR A 62 -6.91 -3.41 11.68
C THR A 62 -6.96 -2.32 12.74
N ARG A 63 -8.17 -1.90 13.11
CA ARG A 63 -8.37 -1.12 14.35
C ARG A 63 -8.09 -2.06 15.52
N SER A 64 -6.87 -2.02 16.05
CA SER A 64 -6.62 -2.46 17.42
C SER A 64 -7.44 -1.57 18.35
N ALA A 65 -8.39 -2.20 19.05
CA ALA A 65 -9.22 -1.61 20.09
C ALA A 65 -8.40 -1.23 21.32
#